data_AF-A0A8K0CPF8-F1
#
_entry.id   AF-A0A8K0CPF8-F1
#
_cell.length_a   1.000
_cell.length_b   1.000
_cell.length_c   1.000
_cell.angle_alpha   90.00
_cell.angle_beta   90.00
_cell.angle_gamma   90.00
#
_symmetry.space_group_name_H-M   'P 1'
#
loop_
_entity.id
_entity.type
_entity.pdbx_description
1 polymer ?
#
loop_
_entity_poly.entity_id
_entity_poly.type
_entity_poly.pdbx_seq_one_letter_code
_entity_poly.pdbx_strand_id
1 'polypeptide(L)' 'SVSPGYVLTEFVDASLKGVGASPPLELKEMAQTLPSLQANDIADGVLYVLATPPHVLVQELMIKPVGEPF' A
#
# COMPACT_ATOMS: atom_id res chain seq x y z
N SER A 1 13.23 -5.70 3.90
CA SER A 1 12.49 -4.92 2.88
C SER A 1 11.01 -5.19 3.06
N VAL A 2 10.16 -4.22 2.72
CA VAL A 2 8.70 -4.35 2.80
C VAL A 2 8.14 -3.98 1.44
N SER A 3 7.47 -4.93 0.80
CA SER A 3 6.90 -4.78 -0.54
C SER A 3 5.37 -4.79 -0.47
N PRO A 4 4.73 -3.62 -0.29
CA PRO A 4 3.29 -3.51 -0.30
C PRO A 4 2.73 -3.61 -1.74
N GLY A 5 1.56 -4.24 -1.88
CA GLY A 5 0.68 -4.12 -3.04
C GLY A 5 -0.04 -2.76 -3.05
N TYR A 6 -1.21 -2.68 -3.67
CA TYR A 6 -1.94 -1.42 -3.72
C TYR A 6 -2.37 -0.94 -2.32
N VAL A 7 -1.88 0.24 -1.92
CA VAL A 7 -2.23 0.91 -0.66
C VAL A 7 -2.96 2.21 -0.96
N LEU A 8 -4.14 2.38 -0.36
CA LEU A 8 -4.94 3.58 -0.50
C LEU A 8 -4.29 4.74 0.28
N THR A 9 -3.55 5.57 -0.46
CA THR A 9 -2.84 6.74 0.05
C THR A 9 -2.99 7.91 -0.92
N GLU A 10 -2.49 9.07 -0.54
CA GLU A 10 -2.35 10.25 -1.38
C GLU A 10 -1.33 10.08 -2.52
N PHE A 11 -0.59 8.97 -2.56
CA PHE A 11 0.49 8.75 -3.53
C PHE A 11 0.02 8.89 -4.98
N VAL A 12 -1.15 8.34 -5.32
CA VAL A 12 -1.72 8.42 -6.69
C VAL A 12 -2.06 9.86 -7.04
N ASP A 13 -2.75 10.58 -6.14
CA ASP A 13 -3.10 11.99 -6.33
C ASP A 13 -1.85 12.87 -6.47
N ALA A 14 -0.83 12.64 -5.65
CA ALA A 14 0.44 13.36 -5.70
C ALA A 14 1.20 13.07 -7.00
N SER A 15 1.23 11.81 -7.43
CA SER A 15 1.91 11.39 -8.66
C SER A 15 1.26 11.97 -9.91
N LEU A 16 -0.08 11.97 -9.98
CA LEU A 16 -0.82 12.56 -11.09
C LEU A 16 -0.61 14.07 -11.17
N LYS A 17 -0.66 14.77 -10.04
CA LYS A 17 -0.34 16.21 -9.99
C LYS A 17 1.07 16.50 -10.51
N GLY A 18 2.04 15.63 -10.20
CA GLY A 18 3.42 15.76 -10.67
C GLY A 18 3.58 15.71 -12.19
N VAL A 19 2.67 15.03 -12.90
CA VAL A 19 2.65 14.96 -14.37
C VAL A 19 1.65 15.95 -15.01
N GLY A 20 1.10 16.89 -14.24
CA GLY A 20 0.13 17.87 -14.72
C GLY A 20 -1.26 17.28 -14.99
N ALA A 21 -1.53 16.06 -14.51
CA ALA A 21 -2.83 15.42 -14.61
C ALA A 21 -3.60 15.56 -13.30
N SER A 22 -4.89 15.85 -13.39
CA SER A 22 -5.83 15.66 -12.28
C SER A 22 -6.57 14.35 -12.51
N PRO A 23 -6.71 13.47 -11.49
CA PRO A 23 -7.50 12.27 -11.65
C PRO A 23 -8.93 12.64 -12.07
N PRO A 24 -9.49 12.03 -13.13
CA PRO A 24 -10.92 12.10 -13.39
C PRO A 24 -11.69 11.66 -12.14
N LEU A 25 -12.85 12.26 -11.85
CA LEU A 25 -13.68 11.86 -10.69
C LEU A 25 -13.89 10.34 -10.65
N GLU A 26 -14.12 9.74 -11.82
CA GLU A 26 -14.29 8.30 -12.01
C GLU A 26 -13.09 7.49 -11.50
N LEU A 27 -11.85 7.95 -11.69
CA LEU A 27 -10.66 7.24 -11.23
C LEU A 27 -10.56 7.22 -9.70
N LYS A 28 -10.99 8.31 -9.05
CA LYS A 28 -10.99 8.43 -7.60
C LYS A 28 -12.06 7.53 -6.96
N GLU A 29 -13.23 7.44 -7.58
CA GLU A 29 -14.29 6.53 -7.16
C GLU A 29 -13.88 5.07 -7.38
N MET A 30 -13.29 4.75 -8.54
CA MET A 30 -12.76 3.41 -8.81
C MET A 30 -11.68 3.01 -7.80
N ALA A 31 -10.76 3.91 -7.46
CA ALA A 31 -9.72 3.67 -6.47
C ALA A 31 -10.27 3.32 -5.07
N GLN A 32 -11.47 3.81 -4.71
CA GLN A 32 -12.14 3.48 -3.45
C GLN A 32 -12.86 2.12 -3.50
N THR A 33 -13.19 1.61 -4.69
CA THR A 33 -13.85 0.31 -4.86
C THR A 33 -12.88 -0.86 -5.05
N LEU A 34 -11.64 -0.57 -5.44
CA LEU A 34 -10.61 -1.59 -5.58
C LEU A 34 -10.19 -2.11 -4.20
N PRO A 35 -10.03 -3.44 -4.04
CA PRO A 35 -9.37 -4.00 -2.85
C PRO A 35 -8.03 -3.32 -2.64
N SER A 36 -7.88 -2.72 -1.46
CA SER A 36 -6.72 -1.88 -1.15
C SER A 36 -6.34 -2.07 0.31
N LEU A 37 -5.04 -2.00 0.58
CA LEU A 37 -4.52 -1.90 1.93
C LEU A 37 -4.69 -0.47 2.43
N GLN A 38 -4.82 -0.32 3.75
CA GLN A 38 -4.71 0.96 4.43
C GLN A 38 -3.27 1.17 4.90
N ALA A 39 -2.89 2.43 5.12
CA ALA A 39 -1.54 2.75 5.64
C ALA A 39 -1.24 2.04 6.98
N ASN A 40 -2.26 1.83 7.81
CA ASN A 40 -2.14 1.12 9.08
C ASN A 40 -1.77 -0.35 8.90
N ASP A 41 -2.24 -1.01 7.85
CA ASP A 41 -1.89 -2.42 7.57
C ASP A 41 -0.38 -2.57 7.33
N ILE A 42 0.25 -1.56 6.70
CA ILE A 42 1.70 -1.53 6.47
C ILE A 42 2.44 -1.19 7.77
N ALA A 43 1.93 -0.23 8.55
CA ALA A 43 2.52 0.12 9.85
C ALA A 43 2.55 -1.09 10.79
N ASP A 44 1.46 -1.85 10.86
CA ASP A 44 1.36 -3.08 11.64
C ASP A 44 2.30 -4.17 11.11
N GLY A 45 2.46 -4.28 9.79
CA GLY A 45 3.47 -5.14 9.17
C GLY A 45 4.90 -4.78 9.58
N VAL A 46 5.24 -3.50 9.66
CA VAL A 46 6.55 -3.04 10.15
C VAL A 46 6.71 -3.37 11.64
N LEU A 47 5.69 -3.13 12.47
CA LEU A 47 5.72 -3.51 13.88
C LEU A 47 5.92 -5.02 14.06
N TYR A 48 5.25 -5.84 13.25
CA TYR A 48 5.45 -7.29 13.24
C TYR A 48 6.91 -7.67 12.97
N VAL A 49 7.54 -7.05 11.96
CA VAL A 49 8.96 -7.27 11.65
C VAL A 49 9.86 -6.89 12.83
N LEU A 50 9.62 -5.71 13.43
CA LEU A 50 10.43 -5.20 14.54
C LEU A 50 10.22 -5.97 15.85
N ALA A 51 9.07 -6.62 16.01
CA ALA A 51 8.76 -7.45 17.18
C ALA A 51 9.44 -8.83 17.14
N THR A 52 10.08 -9.21 16.04
CA THR A 52 10.81 -10.48 15.96
C THR A 52 12.03 -10.51 16.90
N PRO A 53 12.42 -11.67 17.45
CA PRO A 53 13.57 -11.76 18.35
C PRO A 53 14.88 -11.26 17.71
N PRO A 54 15.87 -10.78 18.48
CA PRO A 54 17.11 -10.19 17.93
C PRO A 54 17.95 -11.11 17.05
N HIS A 55 17.76 -12.43 17.15
CA HIS A 55 18.46 -13.44 16.35
C HIS A 55 17.69 -13.82 15.06
N VAL A 56 16.55 -13.19 14.80
CA VAL A 56 15.71 -13.42 13.62
C VAL A 56 15.89 -12.25 12.66
N LEU A 57 16.08 -12.57 11.38
CA LEU A 57 16.12 -11.60 10.29
C LEU A 57 14.92 -11.81 9.38
N VAL A 58 14.03 -10.82 9.33
CA VAL A 58 13.02 -10.75 8.26
C VAL A 58 13.61 -10.00 7.07
N GLN A 59 14.03 -10.75 6.06
CA GLN A 59 14.65 -10.16 4.87
C GLN A 59 13.63 -9.42 3.99
N GLU A 60 12.44 -9.99 3.80
CA GLU A 60 11.38 -9.48 2.93
C GLU A 60 10.00 -9.76 3.54
N LEU A 61 9.11 -8.77 3.48
CA LEU A 61 7.70 -8.91 3.82
C LEU A 61 6.83 -8.36 2.69
N MET A 62 6.11 -9.25 2.01
CA MET A 62 5.15 -8.89 0.97
C MET A 62 3.73 -8.88 1.54
N ILE A 63 2.99 -7.80 1.31
CA ILE A 63 1.61 -7.62 1.79
C ILE A 63 0.74 -7.24 0.60
N LYS A 64 -0.31 -8.01 0.32
CA LYS A 64 -1.25 -7.74 -0.78
C LYS A 64 -2.70 -7.69 -0.27
N PRO A 65 -3.54 -6.81 -0.81
CA PRO A 65 -4.97 -6.82 -0.52
C PRO A 65 -5.62 -8.09 -1.06
N VAL A 66 -6.50 -8.70 -0.26
CA VAL A 66 -7.23 -9.89 -0.67
C VAL A 66 -8.27 -9.49 -1.72
N GLY A 67 -8.30 -10.20 -2.86
CA GLY A 67 -9.25 -9.96 -3.94
C GLY A 67 -8.76 -8.99 -5.03
N GLU A 68 -7.52 -8.49 -4.94
CA GLU A 68 -6.88 -7.76 -6.03
C GLU A 68 -6.80 -8.64 -7.30
N PRO A 69 -7.23 -8.15 -8.47
CA PRO A 69 -7.05 -8.87 -9.73
C PRO A 69 -5.57 -8.84 -10.15
N PHE A 70 -4.83 -9.87 -9.70
CA PHE A 70 -3.41 -10.22 -9.96
C PHE A 70 -2.34 -9.45 -9.16
#